data_AF-A0A502FUD2-F1
#
_entry.id   AF-A0A502FUD2-F1
#
_cell.length_a   1.000
_cell.length_b   1.000
_cell.length_c   1.000
_cell.angle_alpha   90.00
_cell.angle_beta   90.00
_cell.angle_gamma   90.00
#
_symmetry.space_group_name_H-M   'P 1'
#
loop_
_entity.id
_entity.type
_entity.pdbx_description
1 polymer ?
#
loop_
_entity_poly.entity_id
_entity_poly.type
_entity_poly.pdbx_seq_one_letter_code
_entity_poly.pdbx_strand_id
1 'polypeptide(L)' 'MAGEDKVERSARRSLDFAGFAQEFLRRNPAYRQDYQALAHDLPTSAQEVMARRWGLCFPECAGRRPG' A
#
# COMPACT_ATOMS: atom_id res chain seq x y z
N MET A 1 30.46 -3.45 5.60
CA MET A 1 29.01 -3.17 5.79
C MET A 1 28.21 -4.33 5.20
N ALA A 2 27.77 -5.29 6.01
CA ALA A 2 27.01 -6.48 5.57
C ALA A 2 25.84 -6.81 6.51
N GLY A 3 25.39 -5.82 7.28
CA GLY A 3 24.37 -5.98 8.33
C GLY A 3 22.96 -5.63 7.88
N GLU A 4 22.81 -4.79 6.85
CA GLU A 4 21.51 -4.19 6.49
C GLU A 4 20.68 -5.11 5.56
N ASP A 5 21.32 -5.81 4.61
CA ASP A 5 20.65 -6.74 3.68
C ASP A 5 19.99 -7.93 4.38
N LYS A 6 20.60 -8.42 5.48
CA LYS A 6 20.11 -9.60 6.20
C LYS A 6 18.85 -9.28 7.02
N VAL A 7 18.72 -8.05 7.50
CA VAL A 7 17.53 -7.57 8.25
C VAL A 7 16.36 -7.40 7.30
N GLU A 8 16.55 -6.80 6.12
CA GLU A 8 15.52 -6.70 5.09
C GLU A 8 15.05 -8.09 4.61
N ARG A 9 15.97 -9.03 4.44
CA ARG A 9 15.64 -10.39 3.99
C ARG A 9 14.90 -11.21 5.06
N SER A 10 15.09 -10.89 6.33
CA SER A 10 14.34 -11.48 7.45
C SER A 10 12.99 -10.78 7.65
N ALA A 11 12.93 -9.46 7.47
CA ALA A 11 11.69 -8.68 7.46
C ALA A 11 10.75 -9.14 6.33
N ARG A 12 11.29 -9.42 5.13
CA ARG A 12 10.54 -10.02 4.01
C ARG A 12 9.97 -11.41 4.30
N ARG A 13 10.56 -12.15 5.25
CA ARG A 13 10.10 -13.48 5.68
C ARG A 13 9.06 -13.41 6.80
N SER A 14 8.97 -12.27 7.50
CA SER A 14 7.94 -11.98 8.50
C SER A 14 6.78 -11.14 7.96
N LEU A 15 6.78 -10.81 6.66
CA LEU A 15 5.63 -10.19 6.02
C LEU A 15 4.49 -11.21 5.99
N ASP A 16 3.36 -10.82 6.57
CA ASP A 16 2.09 -11.50 6.39
C ASP A 16 1.63 -11.42 4.92
N PHE A 17 0.53 -12.09 4.58
CA PHE A 17 -0.02 -12.07 3.22
C PHE A 17 -0.27 -10.63 2.72
N ALA A 18 -0.60 -9.70 3.61
CA ALA A 18 -0.77 -8.29 3.30
C ALA A 18 0.56 -7.63 2.89
N GLY A 19 1.65 -7.89 3.63
CA GLY A 19 2.98 -7.42 3.28
C GLY A 19 3.49 -7.98 1.94
N PHE A 20 3.16 -9.23 1.60
CA PHE A 20 3.44 -9.77 0.27
C PHE A 20 2.65 -9.05 -0.82
N ALA A 21 1.34 -8.88 -0.64
CA ALA A 21 0.50 -8.14 -1.59
C ALA A 21 1.03 -6.72 -1.84
N GLN A 22 1.49 -6.04 -0.78
CA GLN A 22 2.11 -4.72 -0.88
C GLN A 22 3.39 -4.73 -1.73
N GLU A 23 4.26 -5.74 -1.60
CA GLU A 23 5.46 -5.86 -2.42
C GLU A 23 5.15 -6.12 -3.90
N PHE A 24 4.09 -6.88 -4.21
CA PHE A 24 3.63 -7.03 -5.59
C PHE A 24 3.16 -5.70 -6.20
N LEU A 25 2.43 -4.91 -5.42
CA LEU A 25 1.99 -3.58 -5.85
C LEU A 25 3.17 -2.63 -6.05
N ARG A 26 4.14 -2.63 -5.13
CA ARG A 26 5.30 -1.73 -5.17
C ARG A 26 6.23 -1.99 -6.37
N ARG A 27 6.23 -3.23 -6.88
CA ARG A 27 6.97 -3.64 -8.08
C ARG A 27 6.24 -3.35 -9.39
N ASN A 28 4.94 -3.04 -9.35
CA ASN A 28 4.18 -2.74 -10.55
C ASN A 28 4.37 -1.26 -10.98
N PRO A 29 4.90 -0.98 -12.18
CA PRO A 29 5.12 0.40 -12.63
C PRO A 29 3.82 1.20 -12.78
N ALA A 30 2.70 0.55 -13.12
CA ALA A 30 1.40 1.23 -13.22
C ALA A 30 0.89 1.67 -11.82
N TYR A 31 1.06 0.84 -10.80
CA TYR A 31 0.72 1.19 -9.42
C TYR A 31 1.56 2.38 -8.93
N ARG A 32 2.85 2.42 -9.29
CA ARG A 32 3.74 3.53 -8.92
C ARG A 32 3.31 4.86 -9.55
N GLN A 33 2.88 4.85 -10.82
CA GLN A 33 2.36 6.04 -11.49
C GLN A 33 1.06 6.51 -10.84
N ASP A 34 0.12 5.59 -10.59
CA ASP A 34 -1.14 5.91 -9.91
C ASP A 34 -0.88 6.47 -8.50
N TYR A 35 0.05 5.87 -7.75
CA TYR A 35 0.39 6.30 -6.39
C TYR A 35 1.12 7.67 -6.36
N GLN A 36 2.00 7.93 -7.33
CA GLN A 36 2.63 9.24 -7.48
C GLN A 36 1.60 10.33 -7.83
N ALA A 37 0.62 10.00 -8.67
CA ALA A 37 -0.49 10.91 -8.95
C ALA A 37 -1.28 11.24 -7.67
N LEU A 38 -1.50 10.26 -6.78
CA LEU A 38 -2.17 10.45 -5.49
C LEU A 38 -1.36 11.25 -4.48
N ALA A 39 -0.04 11.09 -4.47
CA ALA A 39 0.87 11.82 -3.58
C ALA A 39 0.86 13.34 -3.83
N HIS A 40 0.34 13.78 -4.98
CA HIS A 40 0.12 15.19 -5.30
C HIS A 40 -1.19 15.76 -4.73
N ASP A 41 -1.61 15.29 -3.55
CA ASP A 41 -2.77 15.82 -2.80
C ASP A 41 -4.11 15.63 -3.56
N LEU A 42 -4.30 14.43 -4.11
CA LEU A 42 -5.59 14.07 -4.70
C LEU A 42 -6.65 13.82 -3.61
N PRO A 43 -7.92 14.19 -3.86
CA PRO A 43 -8.99 14.00 -2.89
C PRO A 43 -9.12 12.52 -2.50
N THR A 44 -9.52 12.29 -1.25
CA THR A 44 -9.90 11.01 -0.63
C THR A 44 -10.67 10.08 -1.59
N SER A 45 -11.63 10.61 -2.35
CA SER A 45 -12.38 9.84 -3.35
C SER A 45 -11.52 9.27 -4.49
N ALA A 46 -10.50 10.00 -4.95
CA ALA A 46 -9.56 9.52 -5.95
C ALA A 46 -8.62 8.45 -5.37
N GLN A 47 -8.25 8.56 -4.10
CA GLN A 47 -7.52 7.52 -3.37
C GLN A 47 -8.35 6.24 -3.26
N GLU A 48 -9.65 6.34 -2.93
CA GLU A 48 -10.57 5.19 -2.92
C GLU A 48 -10.73 4.53 -4.29
N VAL A 49 -10.88 5.31 -5.37
CA VAL A 49 -11.03 4.78 -6.74
C VAL A 49 -9.78 3.99 -7.14
N MET A 50 -8.60 4.53 -6.86
CA MET A 50 -7.34 3.84 -7.07
C MET A 50 -7.23 2.60 -6.19
N ALA A 51 -7.64 2.67 -4.92
CA ALA A 51 -7.63 1.54 -4.01
C ALA A 51 -8.46 0.38 -4.57
N ARG A 52 -9.70 0.65 -4.96
CA ARG A 52 -10.63 -0.33 -5.53
C ARG A 52 -10.08 -0.96 -6.81
N ARG A 53 -9.41 -0.17 -7.66
CA ARG A 53 -8.74 -0.65 -8.88
C ARG A 53 -7.64 -1.67 -8.57
N TRP A 54 -6.93 -1.50 -7.47
CA TRP A 54 -5.84 -2.36 -7.03
C TRP A 54 -6.25 -3.40 -5.98
N GLY A 55 -7.55 -3.52 -5.68
CA GLY A 55 -8.07 -4.42 -4.64
C GLY A 55 -7.70 -4.01 -3.21
N LEU A 56 -7.25 -2.78 -3.02
CA LEU A 56 -6.96 -2.18 -1.73
C LEU A 56 -8.23 -1.56 -1.14
N CYS A 57 -8.32 -1.58 0.18
CA CYS A 57 -9.29 -0.81 0.94
C CYS A 57 -8.52 0.12 1.86
N PHE A 58 -8.50 1.42 1.55
CA PHE A 58 -8.06 2.39 2.53
C PHE A 58 -9.18 2.53 3.57
N PRO A 59 -8.89 2.40 4.87
CA PRO A 59 -9.89 2.52 5.91
C PRO A 59 -10.33 3.98 6.04
N GLU A 60 -11.27 4.39 5.20
CA GLU A 60 -11.88 5.72 5.27
C GLU A 60 -13.24 5.64 6.02
N CYS A 61 -13.62 4.43 6.47
CA CYS A 61 -14.95 4.11 6.99
C CYS A 61 -14.98 3.38 8.35
N ALA A 62 -13.85 3.16 9.03
CA ALA A 62 -13.86 2.52 10.37
C ALA A 62 -14.10 3.51 11.53
N GLY A 63 -14.69 4.68 11.26
CA GLY A 63 -14.81 5.78 12.23
C GLY A 63 -16.20 6.41 12.38
N ARG A 64 -17.28 5.90 11.76
CA ARG A 64 -18.63 6.41 12.03
C ARG A 64 -19.68 5.31 12.16
N ARG A 65 -19.65 4.63 13.29
CA ARG A 65 -20.83 4.36 14.13
C ARG A 65 -20.37 4.30 15.59
N PRO A 66 -20.88 5.22 16.43
CA PRO A 66 -21.89 4.77 17.39
C PRO A 66 -23.04 5.77 17.59
N GLY A 67 -24.24 5.24 17.85
CA GLY A 67 -25.38 5.96 18.44
C GLY A 67 -26.36 6.54 17.44
#